data_AF-A0A1W1VUC7-F1
#
_entry.id   AF-A0A1W1VUC7-F1
#
_cell.length_a   1.000
_cell.length_b   1.000
_cell.length_c   1.000
_cell.angle_alpha   90.00
_cell.angle_beta   90.00
_cell.angle_gamma   90.00
#
_symmetry.space_group_name_H-M   'P 1'
#
loop_
_entity.id
_entity.type
_entity.pdbx_description
1 polymer ?
#
loop_
_entity_poly.entity_id
_entity_poly.type
_entity_poly.pdbx_seq_one_letter_code
_entity_poly.pdbx_strand_id
1 'polypeptide(L)'
;MALPHRALLEESPCPFKLCWPPHPPQLSQKLTLTDLARQDARFTQARHLRIRDVLADVVQDSADLQGAHLNLRCGRSEWRGTPGRLDGEGTSSGPSPFHGWSESTLIYGLGLDLGETDVRATTSARLLAEVSEWPAGLVYTFRRSAEGVPHVSRRLNLSNFIDRLECDFLACLAAADLSVVRAHRLVAGGRMDVLRASPWWV
;
A
#
# COMPACT_ATOMS: atom_id res chain seq x y z
N MET A 1 -9.53 -39.12 63.49
CA MET A 1 -9.20 -37.68 63.40
C MET A 1 -8.75 -37.42 61.96
N ALA A 2 -9.26 -36.34 61.36
CA ALA A 2 -9.53 -36.20 59.93
C ALA A 2 -8.31 -36.06 58.99
N LEU A 3 -8.51 -36.46 57.72
CA LEU A 3 -7.65 -36.16 56.57
C LEU A 3 -7.54 -34.65 56.32
N PRO A 4 -6.42 -34.12 55.79
CA PRO A 4 -6.46 -32.87 55.05
C PRO A 4 -6.58 -33.15 53.55
N HIS A 5 -7.75 -32.78 53.03
CA HIS A 5 -7.99 -32.38 51.65
C HIS A 5 -6.87 -31.43 51.19
N ARG A 6 -6.18 -31.77 50.09
CA ARG A 6 -5.40 -30.80 49.32
C ARG A 6 -5.95 -30.76 47.89
N ALA A 7 -7.14 -30.18 47.77
CA ALA A 7 -7.53 -29.47 46.56
C ALA A 7 -7.26 -27.99 46.82
N LEU A 8 -6.56 -27.34 45.89
CA LEU A 8 -6.92 -26.02 45.34
C LEU A 8 -5.82 -25.65 44.33
N LEU A 9 -6.14 -25.95 43.08
CA LEU A 9 -5.66 -25.24 41.91
C LEU A 9 -6.16 -23.80 42.01
N GLU A 10 -5.28 -22.85 42.27
CA GLU A 10 -5.53 -21.44 41.97
C GLU A 10 -4.26 -20.84 41.35
N GLU A 11 -4.04 -21.16 40.07
CA GLU A 11 -3.19 -20.33 39.22
C GLU A 11 -3.90 -18.99 39.03
N SER A 12 -3.49 -18.02 39.84
CA SER A 12 -3.93 -16.63 39.69
C SER A 12 -3.51 -16.08 38.33
N PRO A 13 -4.37 -15.28 37.68
CA PRO A 13 -4.28 -14.95 36.26
C PRO A 13 -3.08 -14.03 36.02
N CYS A 14 -2.24 -14.39 35.06
CA CYS A 14 -1.17 -13.53 34.58
C CYS A 14 -1.78 -12.27 33.95
N PRO A 15 -1.64 -11.07 34.53
CA PRO A 15 -2.19 -9.87 33.92
C PRO A 15 -1.15 -9.38 32.92
N PHE A 16 -1.17 -9.90 31.71
CA PHE A 16 -0.47 -9.20 30.62
C PHE A 16 -1.24 -7.92 30.32
N LYS A 17 -0.70 -6.79 30.78
CA LYS A 17 -1.17 -5.46 30.41
C LYS A 17 0.02 -4.62 29.97
N LEU A 18 0.25 -4.62 28.66
CA LEU A 18 1.07 -3.62 28.00
C LEU A 18 0.15 -2.84 27.04
N CYS A 19 -0.25 -1.63 27.45
CA CYS A 19 -0.92 -0.66 26.60
C CYS A 19 0.09 0.44 26.27
N TRP A 20 0.62 0.43 25.05
CA TRP A 20 1.44 1.52 24.53
C TRP A 20 0.83 2.04 23.22
N PRO A 21 0.09 3.17 23.24
CA PRO A 21 -0.21 3.89 22.02
C PRO A 21 0.33 5.32 22.13
N PRO A 22 1.52 5.66 21.62
CA PRO A 22 1.84 7.03 21.36
C PRO A 22 1.31 7.37 19.95
N HIS A 23 0.39 8.34 19.93
CA HIS A 23 -0.10 9.15 18.79
C HIS A 23 -1.17 8.59 17.83
N PRO A 24 -2.35 9.24 17.77
CA PRO A 24 -3.35 9.37 18.82
C PRO A 24 -4.45 8.30 18.62
N PRO A 25 -4.72 7.42 19.61
CA PRO A 25 -5.78 6.40 19.53
C PRO A 25 -7.20 6.99 19.40
N GLN A 26 -7.34 8.31 19.60
CA GLN A 26 -8.60 9.07 19.54
C GLN A 26 -9.16 9.22 18.11
N LEU A 27 -8.36 8.93 17.07
CA LEU A 27 -8.78 8.98 15.66
C LEU A 27 -8.85 7.59 15.02
N SER A 28 -9.04 6.54 15.83
CA SER A 28 -9.26 5.19 15.30
C SER A 28 -10.73 4.96 14.98
N GLN A 29 -11.03 4.64 13.73
CA GLN A 29 -12.36 4.26 13.29
C GLN A 29 -12.42 2.75 13.04
N LYS A 30 -13.41 2.07 13.62
CA LYS A 30 -13.70 0.67 13.28
C LYS A 30 -14.62 0.67 12.07
N LEU A 31 -14.11 0.17 10.95
CA LEU A 31 -14.85 0.05 9.70
C LEU A 31 -15.34 -1.39 9.53
N THR A 32 -16.53 -1.55 8.96
CA THR A 32 -16.91 -2.83 8.37
C THR A 32 -16.12 -3.05 7.08
N LEU A 33 -16.06 -4.29 6.57
CA LEU A 33 -15.44 -4.54 5.27
C LEU A 33 -16.13 -3.76 4.14
N THR A 34 -17.44 -3.56 4.24
CA THR A 34 -18.22 -2.75 3.29
C THR A 34 -17.82 -1.27 3.35
N ASP A 35 -17.58 -0.71 4.54
CA ASP A 35 -17.13 0.68 4.64
C ASP A 35 -15.71 0.85 4.13
N LEU A 36 -14.82 -0.09 4.43
CA LEU A 36 -13.47 -0.11 3.87
C LEU A 36 -13.50 -0.24 2.33
N ALA A 37 -14.40 -1.06 1.79
CA ALA A 37 -14.58 -1.21 0.36
C ALA A 37 -15.09 0.07 -0.35
N ARG A 38 -15.78 0.97 0.37
CA ARG A 38 -16.14 2.30 -0.17
C ARG A 38 -14.96 3.26 -0.21
N GLN A 39 -13.95 3.03 0.61
CA GLN A 39 -12.70 3.81 0.61
C GLN A 39 -11.70 3.24 -0.40
N ASP A 40 -11.69 1.92 -0.59
CA ASP A 40 -10.88 1.23 -1.59
C ASP A 40 -11.61 -0.04 -2.08
N ALA A 41 -12.10 0.02 -3.30
CA ALA A 41 -12.97 -0.99 -3.92
C ALA A 41 -12.30 -2.36 -4.05
N ARG A 42 -10.96 -2.45 -3.98
CA ARG A 42 -10.24 -3.73 -3.99
C ARG A 42 -10.65 -4.64 -2.83
N PHE A 43 -11.06 -4.07 -1.69
CA PHE A 43 -11.50 -4.85 -0.54
C PHE A 43 -12.86 -5.54 -0.74
N THR A 44 -13.63 -5.22 -1.78
CA THR A 44 -14.77 -6.07 -2.21
C THR A 44 -14.31 -7.49 -2.55
N GLN A 45 -13.06 -7.63 -2.99
CA GLN A 45 -12.42 -8.88 -3.39
C GLN A 45 -11.51 -9.46 -2.29
N ALA A 46 -11.68 -9.06 -1.02
CA ALA A 46 -10.78 -9.45 0.08
C ALA A 46 -10.55 -10.98 0.19
N ARG A 47 -11.57 -11.79 -0.13
CA ARG A 47 -11.44 -13.26 -0.18
C ARG A 47 -10.45 -13.69 -1.27
N HIS A 48 -10.55 -13.14 -2.47
CA HIS A 48 -9.65 -13.46 -3.58
C HIS A 48 -8.22 -12.96 -3.30
N LEU A 49 -8.08 -11.75 -2.76
CA LEU A 49 -6.78 -11.21 -2.35
C LEU A 49 -6.09 -12.07 -1.30
N ARG A 50 -6.85 -12.62 -0.35
CA ARG A 50 -6.35 -13.57 0.65
C ARG A 50 -5.93 -14.90 0.01
N ILE A 51 -6.71 -15.45 -0.91
CA ILE A 51 -6.38 -16.71 -1.60
C ILE A 51 -5.11 -16.55 -2.44
N ARG A 52 -4.90 -15.36 -3.04
CA ARG A 52 -3.72 -15.02 -3.82
C ARG A 52 -2.47 -14.72 -2.98
N ASP A 53 -2.60 -14.66 -1.66
CA ASP A 53 -1.55 -14.29 -0.71
C ASP A 53 -0.96 -12.89 -0.92
N VAL A 54 -1.80 -11.94 -1.36
CA VAL A 54 -1.39 -10.54 -1.65
C VAL A 54 -2.11 -9.52 -0.76
N LEU A 55 -2.87 -9.99 0.23
CA LEU A 55 -3.69 -9.11 1.07
C LEU A 55 -2.82 -8.15 1.91
N ALA A 56 -1.61 -8.56 2.31
CA ALA A 56 -0.66 -7.69 3.00
C ALA A 56 -0.24 -6.50 2.12
N ASP A 57 0.09 -6.78 0.86
CA ASP A 57 0.53 -5.79 -0.12
C ASP A 57 -0.58 -4.77 -0.42
N VAL A 58 -1.81 -5.25 -0.61
CA VAL A 58 -2.98 -4.38 -0.81
C VAL A 58 -3.29 -3.53 0.42
N VAL A 59 -3.19 -4.09 1.63
CA VAL A 59 -3.39 -3.32 2.87
C VAL A 59 -2.33 -2.24 3.03
N GLN A 60 -1.06 -2.53 2.73
CA GLN A 60 0.02 -1.55 2.76
C GLN A 60 -0.19 -0.45 1.69
N ASP A 61 -0.49 -0.85 0.47
CA ASP A 61 -0.74 0.09 -0.64
C ASP A 61 -1.95 1.00 -0.37
N SER A 62 -3.04 0.44 0.18
CA SER A 62 -4.22 1.21 0.56
C SER A 62 -3.92 2.18 1.71
N ALA A 63 -3.11 1.78 2.69
CA ALA A 63 -2.68 2.67 3.77
C ALA A 63 -1.93 3.89 3.22
N ASP A 64 -1.04 3.66 2.26
CA ASP A 64 -0.31 4.73 1.59
C ASP A 64 -1.21 5.66 0.76
N LEU A 65 -2.14 5.11 -0.02
CA LEU A 65 -3.09 5.89 -0.83
C LEU A 65 -4.05 6.73 0.02
N GLN A 66 -4.46 6.20 1.18
CA GLN A 66 -5.34 6.90 2.11
C GLN A 66 -4.60 7.82 3.08
N GLY A 67 -3.26 7.71 3.15
CA GLY A 67 -2.47 8.41 4.18
C GLY A 67 -2.86 8.01 5.61
N ALA A 68 -3.37 6.80 5.82
CA ALA A 68 -3.90 6.33 7.10
C ALA A 68 -3.35 4.95 7.47
N HIS A 69 -3.08 4.73 8.76
CA HIS A 69 -2.73 3.39 9.26
C HIS A 69 -3.95 2.47 9.14
N LEU A 70 -3.76 1.32 8.50
CA LEU A 70 -4.79 0.31 8.32
C LEU A 70 -4.46 -0.95 9.11
N ASN A 71 -5.47 -1.49 9.78
CA ASN A 71 -5.41 -2.78 10.44
C ASN A 71 -6.63 -3.60 10.03
N LEU A 72 -6.40 -4.63 9.21
CA LEU A 72 -7.43 -5.55 8.77
C LEU A 72 -7.32 -6.85 9.57
N ARG A 73 -8.38 -7.24 10.26
CA ARG A 73 -8.43 -8.49 11.04
C ARG A 73 -9.54 -9.41 10.56
N CYS A 74 -9.20 -10.67 10.28
CA CYS A 74 -10.15 -11.71 9.89
C CYS A 74 -9.91 -12.96 10.74
N GLY A 75 -10.76 -13.19 11.75
CA GLY A 75 -10.56 -14.27 12.71
C GLY A 75 -9.25 -14.10 13.49
N ARG A 76 -8.33 -15.07 13.34
CA ARG A 76 -6.98 -15.03 13.96
C ARG A 76 -5.92 -14.35 13.10
N SER A 77 -6.24 -14.01 11.85
CA SER A 77 -5.30 -13.37 10.92
C SER A 77 -5.41 -11.85 11.01
N GLU A 78 -4.28 -11.17 10.89
CA GLU A 78 -4.15 -9.72 10.95
C GLU A 78 -3.16 -9.24 9.88
N TRP A 79 -3.53 -8.17 9.17
CA TRP A 79 -2.69 -7.48 8.19
C TRP A 79 -2.62 -6.01 8.56
N ARG A 80 -1.43 -5.42 8.48
CA ARG A 80 -1.19 -4.02 8.88
C ARG A 80 -0.53 -3.26 7.75
N GLY A 81 -1.03 -2.06 7.49
CA GLY A 81 -0.46 -1.10 6.56
C GLY A 81 -0.14 0.19 7.31
N THR A 82 1.05 0.74 7.08
CA THR A 82 1.46 2.01 7.67
C THR A 82 1.90 2.96 6.56
N PRO A 83 1.31 4.16 6.43
CA PRO A 83 1.71 5.11 5.40
C PRO A 83 3.20 5.45 5.47
N GLY A 84 3.85 5.55 4.32
CA GLY A 84 5.27 5.85 4.18
C GLY A 84 6.19 4.80 4.80
N ARG A 85 5.69 3.61 5.16
CA ARG A 85 6.50 2.55 5.75
C ARG A 85 7.52 2.05 4.72
N LEU A 86 8.71 2.62 4.84
CA LEU A 86 9.98 2.00 4.50
C LEU A 86 10.31 1.08 5.68
N ASP A 87 9.81 -0.16 5.66
CA ASP A 87 10.13 -1.24 6.61
C ASP A 87 10.12 -0.88 8.11
N GLY A 88 8.95 -1.00 8.75
CA GLY A 88 8.83 -0.90 10.20
C GLY A 88 9.42 -2.11 10.93
N GLU A 89 10.71 -2.04 11.24
CA GLU A 89 11.33 -2.24 12.56
C GLU A 89 12.85 -2.43 12.40
N GLY A 90 13.61 -1.38 12.70
CA GLY A 90 15.07 -1.46 12.87
C GLY A 90 15.88 -1.42 11.56
N THR A 91 16.71 -0.38 11.43
CA THR A 91 17.72 -0.17 10.37
C THR A 91 17.15 0.19 8.99
N SER A 92 17.11 1.49 8.77
CA SER A 92 17.03 2.17 7.49
C SER A 92 18.07 1.66 6.49
N SER A 93 17.68 0.71 5.63
CA SER A 93 18.33 0.39 4.33
C SER A 93 17.64 -0.75 3.55
N GLY A 94 16.39 -1.07 3.87
CA GLY A 94 15.61 -2.04 3.09
C GLY A 94 15.10 -1.44 1.77
N PRO A 95 14.94 -2.26 0.72
CA PRO A 95 14.35 -1.79 -0.53
C PRO A 95 12.90 -1.31 -0.30
N SER A 96 12.53 -0.18 -0.92
CA SER A 96 11.16 0.34 -0.90
C SER A 96 10.15 -0.78 -1.24
N PRO A 97 8.94 -0.79 -0.61
CA PRO A 97 7.91 -1.76 -0.96
C PRO A 97 7.75 -1.91 -2.46
N PHE A 98 7.70 -3.17 -2.93
CA PHE A 98 7.53 -3.56 -4.33
C PHE A 98 8.74 -3.28 -5.26
N HIS A 99 9.90 -2.88 -4.73
CA HIS A 99 11.11 -2.74 -5.53
C HIS A 99 11.46 -4.03 -6.28
N GLY A 100 11.87 -3.89 -7.54
CA GLY A 100 12.24 -5.03 -8.40
C GLY A 100 11.05 -5.82 -8.97
N TRP A 101 9.81 -5.49 -8.57
CA TRP A 101 8.63 -6.15 -9.14
C TRP A 101 8.45 -5.78 -10.60
N SER A 102 8.14 -6.78 -11.44
CA SER A 102 7.71 -6.51 -12.81
C SER A 102 6.37 -5.77 -12.83
N GLU A 103 6.02 -5.15 -13.96
CA GLU A 103 4.70 -4.52 -14.12
C GLU A 103 3.55 -5.51 -13.88
N SER A 104 3.67 -6.75 -14.37
CA SER A 104 2.69 -7.82 -14.13
C SER A 104 2.61 -8.25 -12.66
N THR A 105 3.75 -8.32 -11.98
CA THR A 105 3.80 -8.64 -10.54
C THR A 105 3.12 -7.55 -9.73
N LEU A 106 3.33 -6.28 -10.09
CA LEU A 106 2.66 -5.16 -9.44
C LEU A 106 1.14 -5.20 -9.64
N ILE A 107 0.67 -5.46 -10.86
CA ILE A 107 -0.77 -5.60 -11.14
C ILE A 107 -1.38 -6.70 -10.29
N TYR A 108 -0.76 -7.89 -10.28
CA TYR A 108 -1.24 -9.04 -9.54
C TYR A 108 -1.20 -8.82 -8.02
N GLY A 109 -0.06 -8.32 -7.50
CA GLY A 109 0.18 -8.08 -6.08
C GLY A 109 -0.69 -6.98 -5.50
N LEU A 110 -1.02 -5.95 -6.30
CA LEU A 110 -1.92 -4.89 -5.87
C LEU A 110 -3.40 -5.18 -6.18
N GLY A 111 -3.70 -6.37 -6.72
CA GLY A 111 -5.06 -6.79 -7.07
C GLY A 111 -5.75 -5.87 -8.09
N LEU A 112 -4.97 -5.20 -8.94
CA LEU A 112 -5.52 -4.22 -9.91
C LEU A 112 -6.36 -4.91 -10.99
N ASP A 113 -6.16 -6.21 -11.20
CA ASP A 113 -6.95 -7.05 -12.11
C ASP A 113 -8.26 -7.57 -11.49
N LEU A 114 -8.44 -7.43 -10.17
CA LEU A 114 -9.61 -7.92 -9.44
C LEU A 114 -10.63 -6.82 -9.14
N GLY A 115 -10.16 -5.59 -8.93
CA GLY A 115 -11.01 -4.45 -8.58
C GLY A 115 -11.54 -3.70 -9.80
N GLU A 116 -12.44 -2.74 -9.54
CA GLU A 116 -12.74 -1.69 -10.51
C GLU A 116 -11.52 -0.77 -10.62
N THR A 117 -10.66 -1.04 -11.60
CA THR A 117 -9.49 -0.23 -11.91
C THR A 117 -9.67 0.41 -13.29
N ASP A 118 -9.63 1.73 -13.36
CA ASP A 118 -9.62 2.46 -14.62
C ASP A 118 -8.17 2.74 -15.03
N VAL A 119 -7.69 2.04 -16.06
CA VAL A 119 -6.31 2.21 -16.56
C VAL A 119 -6.34 3.06 -17.83
N ARG A 120 -5.77 4.27 -17.75
CA ARG A 120 -5.69 5.22 -18.86
C ARG A 120 -4.27 5.36 -19.37
N ALA A 121 -4.08 5.01 -20.64
CA ALA A 121 -2.85 5.30 -21.37
C ALA A 121 -2.72 6.82 -21.61
N THR A 122 -1.54 7.38 -21.36
CA THR A 122 -1.30 8.82 -21.52
C THR A 122 0.15 9.12 -21.90
N THR A 123 0.43 10.33 -22.37
CA THR A 123 1.81 10.80 -22.58
C THR A 123 2.46 11.15 -21.26
N SER A 124 3.79 11.13 -21.19
CA SER A 124 4.52 11.53 -19.98
C SER A 124 4.15 12.96 -19.55
N ALA A 125 4.10 13.90 -20.50
CA ALA A 125 3.75 15.30 -20.21
C ALA A 125 2.35 15.45 -19.58
N ARG A 126 1.35 14.72 -20.10
CA ARG A 126 0.00 14.75 -19.55
C ARG A 126 -0.10 14.04 -18.21
N LEU A 127 0.61 12.92 -18.02
CA LEU A 127 0.70 12.24 -16.72
C LEU A 127 1.18 13.21 -15.65
N LEU A 128 2.27 13.92 -15.92
CA LEU A 128 2.90 14.82 -14.96
C LEU A 128 2.00 16.01 -14.63
N ALA A 129 1.36 16.60 -15.65
CA ALA A 129 0.39 17.67 -15.44
C ALA A 129 -0.85 17.23 -14.65
N GLU A 130 -1.33 15.99 -14.83
CA GLU A 130 -2.44 15.47 -14.02
C GLU A 130 -1.97 15.17 -12.58
N VAL A 131 -0.81 14.54 -12.41
CA VAL A 131 -0.23 14.16 -11.12
C VAL A 131 0.13 15.37 -10.25
N SER A 132 0.57 16.48 -10.83
CA SER A 132 0.89 17.71 -10.09
C SER A 132 -0.33 18.34 -9.40
N GLU A 133 -1.53 18.02 -9.86
CA GLU A 133 -2.80 18.48 -9.26
C GLU A 133 -3.34 17.50 -8.21
N TRP A 134 -2.75 16.31 -8.07
CA TRP A 134 -3.24 15.32 -7.12
C TRP A 134 -2.79 15.68 -5.70
N PRO A 135 -3.72 15.70 -4.72
CA PRO A 135 -3.37 15.92 -3.31
C PRO A 135 -2.69 14.70 -2.68
N ALA A 136 -2.95 13.51 -3.21
CA ALA A 136 -2.41 12.24 -2.76
C ALA A 136 -2.40 11.23 -3.91
N GLY A 137 -1.56 10.20 -3.80
CA GLY A 137 -1.40 9.15 -4.79
C GLY A 137 -0.02 8.53 -4.74
N LEU A 138 0.19 7.51 -5.57
CA LEU A 138 1.44 6.76 -5.66
C LEU A 138 1.94 6.77 -7.09
N VAL A 139 3.22 7.07 -7.29
CA VAL A 139 3.88 6.99 -8.60
C VAL A 139 4.93 5.89 -8.57
N TYR A 140 4.78 4.93 -9.48
CA TYR A 140 5.72 3.85 -9.71
C TYR A 140 6.51 4.14 -10.98
N THR A 141 7.83 4.18 -10.86
CA THR A 141 8.71 4.30 -12.02
C THR A 141 9.34 2.95 -12.30
N PHE A 142 9.41 2.59 -13.58
CA PHE A 142 9.97 1.33 -14.03
C PHE A 142 11.21 1.56 -14.88
N ARG A 143 12.28 0.81 -14.60
CA ARG A 143 13.48 0.74 -15.45
C ARG A 143 13.56 -0.63 -16.10
N ARG A 144 14.16 -0.71 -17.29
CA ARG A 144 14.45 -2.02 -17.89
C ARG A 144 15.59 -2.68 -17.13
N SER A 145 15.44 -3.96 -16.80
CA SER A 145 16.55 -4.78 -16.32
C SER A 145 17.50 -5.13 -17.47
N ALA A 146 18.62 -5.79 -17.15
CA ALA A 146 19.55 -6.30 -18.16
C ALA A 146 18.87 -7.29 -19.13
N GLU A 147 17.85 -8.01 -18.64
CA GLU A 147 17.02 -8.94 -19.39
C GLU A 147 15.91 -8.24 -20.20
N GLY A 148 15.84 -6.91 -20.15
CA GLY A 148 14.89 -6.09 -20.92
C GLY A 148 13.50 -5.95 -20.30
N VAL A 149 13.25 -6.55 -19.12
CA VAL A 149 11.94 -6.50 -18.45
C VAL A 149 11.83 -5.25 -17.57
N PRO A 150 10.78 -4.41 -17.74
CA PRO A 150 10.51 -3.30 -16.83
C PRO A 150 10.24 -3.78 -15.41
N HIS A 151 11.00 -3.25 -14.44
CA HIS A 151 10.81 -3.49 -13.02
C HIS A 151 10.70 -2.18 -12.26
N VAL A 152 9.95 -2.19 -11.16
CA VAL A 152 9.78 -1.04 -10.27
C VAL A 152 11.16 -0.63 -9.73
N SER A 153 11.62 0.55 -10.13
CA SER A 153 12.85 1.16 -9.63
C SER A 153 12.57 2.06 -8.43
N ARG A 154 11.43 2.76 -8.45
CA ARG A 154 10.99 3.66 -7.37
C ARG A 154 9.50 3.60 -7.20
N ARG A 155 9.09 3.92 -5.98
CA ARG A 155 7.72 4.20 -5.57
C ARG A 155 7.74 5.52 -4.81
N LEU A 156 6.99 6.49 -5.31
CA LEU A 156 6.93 7.85 -4.79
C LEU A 156 5.52 8.09 -4.25
N ASN A 157 5.41 8.53 -3.00
CA ASN A 157 4.16 8.90 -2.37
C ASN A 157 3.91 10.40 -2.49
N LEU A 158 2.90 10.81 -3.26
CA LEU A 158 2.61 12.21 -3.55
C LEU A 158 2.18 13.02 -2.32
N SER A 159 1.81 12.36 -1.22
CA SER A 159 1.56 13.02 0.07
C SER A 159 2.86 13.34 0.83
N ASN A 160 4.01 12.82 0.37
CA ASN A 160 5.33 13.18 0.88
C ASN A 160 5.96 14.28 0.01
N PHE A 161 6.43 15.34 0.65
CA PHE A 161 7.02 16.49 -0.03
C PHE A 161 8.27 16.15 -0.86
N ILE A 162 9.16 15.29 -0.35
CA ILE A 162 10.40 14.89 -1.03
C ILE A 162 10.08 14.07 -2.28
N ASP A 163 9.16 13.10 -2.17
CA ASP A 163 8.72 12.28 -3.29
C ASP A 163 8.01 13.13 -4.36
N ARG A 164 7.31 14.19 -3.95
CA ARG A 164 6.68 15.15 -4.85
C ARG A 164 7.71 15.98 -5.61
N LEU A 165 8.74 16.48 -4.94
CA LEU A 165 9.88 17.12 -5.61
C LEU A 165 10.57 16.16 -6.59
N GLU A 166 10.74 14.89 -6.23
CA GLU A 166 11.32 13.89 -7.12
C GLU A 166 10.45 13.70 -8.38
N CYS A 167 9.12 13.63 -8.25
CA CYS A 167 8.20 13.64 -9.38
C CYS A 167 8.38 14.87 -10.29
N ASP A 168 8.54 16.06 -9.72
CA ASP A 168 8.79 17.29 -10.48
C ASP A 168 10.15 17.25 -11.22
N PHE A 169 11.19 16.68 -10.60
CA PHE A 169 12.47 16.47 -11.29
C PHE A 169 12.38 15.46 -12.43
N LEU A 170 11.62 14.37 -12.26
CA LEU A 170 11.36 13.40 -13.31
C LEU A 170 10.63 14.04 -14.50
N ALA A 171 9.80 15.05 -14.25
CA ALA A 171 9.15 15.84 -15.29
C ALA A 171 10.13 16.66 -16.13
N CYS A 172 11.09 17.30 -15.46
CA CYS A 172 12.04 18.20 -16.08
C CYS A 172 13.15 17.49 -16.86
N LEU A 173 13.57 16.29 -16.43
CA LEU A 173 14.80 15.66 -16.93
C LEU A 173 14.64 14.73 -18.14
N ALA A 174 13.50 14.77 -18.85
CA ALA A 174 13.24 13.90 -20.01
C ALA A 174 13.72 12.46 -19.77
N ALA A 175 13.25 11.88 -18.65
CA ALA A 175 13.53 10.56 -18.06
C ALA A 175 14.11 9.47 -19.01
N ALA A 176 15.37 9.63 -19.45
CA ALA A 176 15.95 8.85 -20.55
C ALA A 176 16.05 7.35 -20.25
N ASP A 177 16.04 6.97 -18.97
CA ASP A 177 16.19 5.58 -18.51
C ASP A 177 14.89 4.96 -17.96
N LEU A 178 13.79 5.72 -17.91
CA LEU A 178 12.51 5.15 -17.52
C LEU A 178 11.88 4.43 -18.71
N SER A 179 11.13 3.37 -18.43
CA SER A 179 10.48 2.53 -19.43
C SER A 179 8.96 2.58 -19.34
N VAL A 180 8.44 2.74 -18.11
CA VAL A 180 7.02 2.94 -17.81
C VAL A 180 6.93 3.81 -16.56
N VAL A 181 5.93 4.68 -16.51
CA VAL A 181 5.51 5.38 -15.30
C VAL A 181 4.04 5.07 -15.06
N ARG A 182 3.70 4.66 -13.84
CA ARG A 182 2.31 4.47 -13.40
C ARG A 182 2.00 5.39 -12.24
N ALA A 183 0.91 6.14 -12.32
CA ALA A 183 0.41 6.93 -11.21
C ALA A 183 -0.95 6.37 -10.77
N HIS A 184 -1.08 6.03 -9.50
CA HIS A 184 -2.27 5.44 -8.89
C HIS A 184 -2.89 6.46 -7.93
N ARG A 185 -4.22 6.58 -7.94
CA ARG A 185 -4.97 7.27 -6.90
C ARG A 185 -6.30 6.58 -6.63
N LEU A 186 -6.84 6.81 -5.45
CA LEU A 186 -8.23 6.51 -5.15
C LEU A 186 -9.09 7.72 -5.56
N VAL A 187 -10.16 7.47 -6.31
CA VAL A 187 -11.18 8.48 -6.64
C VAL A 187 -12.43 8.27 -5.78
N ALA A 188 -13.43 9.15 -5.93
CA ALA A 188 -14.70 9.02 -5.23
C ALA A 188 -15.30 7.62 -5.41
N GLY A 189 -15.78 7.03 -4.30
CA GLY A 189 -16.28 5.66 -4.27
C GLY A 189 -15.20 4.57 -4.11
N GLY A 190 -13.93 4.97 -3.89
CA GLY A 190 -12.84 4.03 -3.61
C GLY A 190 -12.29 3.31 -4.85
N ARG A 191 -12.71 3.73 -6.04
CA ARG A 191 -12.22 3.17 -7.31
C ARG A 191 -10.76 3.56 -7.55
N MET A 192 -9.98 2.65 -8.13
CA MET A 192 -8.59 2.94 -8.50
C MET A 192 -8.54 3.59 -9.89
N ASP A 193 -7.92 4.77 -9.98
CA ASP A 193 -7.57 5.43 -11.26
C ASP A 193 -6.06 5.29 -11.47
N VAL A 194 -5.67 4.70 -12.60
CA VAL A 194 -4.28 4.41 -12.95
C VAL A 194 -3.95 5.10 -14.26
N LEU A 195 -3.07 6.10 -14.18
CA LEU A 195 -2.42 6.66 -15.37
C LEU A 195 -1.20 5.83 -15.70
N ARG A 196 -1.04 5.45 -16.97
CA ARG A 196 0.13 4.73 -17.47
C ARG A 196 0.75 5.50 -18.63
N ALA A 197 1.98 5.96 -18.45
CA ALA A 197 2.79 6.53 -19.52
C ALA A 197 3.95 5.59 -19.89
N SER A 198 4.28 5.56 -21.17
CA SER A 198 5.51 4.96 -21.67
C SER A 198 6.30 6.05 -22.42
N PRO A 199 7.63 6.17 -22.23
CA PRO A 199 8.44 7.23 -22.83
C PRO A 199 8.46 7.20 -24.36
N TRP A 200 8.04 6.10 -24.97
CA TRP A 200 7.91 5.92 -26.42
C TRP A 200 6.60 6.50 -26.99
N TRP A 201 5.70 7.02 -26.13
CA TRP A 201 4.45 7.65 -26.53
C TRP A 201 4.62 9.17 -26.46
N VAL A 202 5.26 9.71 -27.51
CA VAL A 202 5.25 11.13 -27.85
C VAL A 202 4.17 11.36 -28.88
#